data_AF-A0A7Y4X487-F1
#
_entry.id   AF-A0A7Y4X487-F1
#
_cell.length_a   1.000
_cell.length_b   1.000
_cell.length_c   1.000
_cell.angle_alpha   90.00
_cell.angle_beta   90.00
_cell.angle_gamma   90.00
#
_symmetry.space_group_name_H-M   'P 1'
#
loop_
_entity.id
_entity.type
_entity.pdbx_description
1 polymer ?
#
loop_
_entity_poly.entity_id
_entity_poly.type
_entity_poly.pdbx_seq_one_letter_code
_entity_poly.pdbx_strand_id
1 'polypeptide(L)'
;MAKEPLEAQEEYRAAWQALADQRYTEAIQQFRTFQRKNPTSEMADDAQFWIGESYFTRRDHNRAILEFNEVLKYRKGDKAPAALLRQAEAFVEIGDKTDARLILQKLINDYPNSRQVKDAREQLQSLGR
;
A
#
# COMPACT_ATOMS: atom_id res chain seq x y z
N MET A 1 -14.02 -17.08 -10.78
CA MET A 1 -13.28 -15.81 -10.88
C MET A 1 -12.61 -15.81 -12.24
N ALA A 2 -12.99 -14.90 -13.13
CA ALA A 2 -12.34 -14.81 -14.44
C ALA A 2 -10.94 -14.25 -14.20
N LYS A 3 -9.91 -14.98 -14.63
CA LYS A 3 -8.54 -14.46 -14.59
C LYS A 3 -8.49 -13.17 -15.40
N GLU A 4 -7.79 -12.16 -14.90
CA GLU A 4 -7.54 -10.89 -15.61
C GLU A 4 -7.08 -11.15 -17.05
N PRO A 5 -7.39 -10.27 -18.02
CA PRO A 5 -6.91 -10.41 -19.39
C PRO A 5 -5.38 -10.57 -19.44
N LEU A 6 -4.88 -11.34 -20.40
CA LEU A 6 -3.42 -11.60 -20.52
C LEU A 6 -2.61 -10.30 -20.59
N GLU A 7 -3.10 -9.30 -21.33
CA GLU A 7 -2.47 -7.99 -21.45
C GLU A 7 -2.34 -7.28 -20.09
N ALA A 8 -3.39 -7.32 -19.26
CA ALA A 8 -3.37 -6.74 -17.91
C ALA A 8 -2.32 -7.44 -17.02
N GLN A 9 -2.21 -8.77 -17.13
CA GLN A 9 -1.19 -9.54 -16.40
C GLN A 9 0.24 -9.18 -16.84
N GLU A 10 0.47 -9.00 -18.15
CA GLU A 10 1.77 -8.63 -18.69
C GLU A 10 2.19 -7.22 -18.28
N GLU A 11 1.27 -6.25 -18.35
CA GLU A 11 1.51 -4.87 -17.90
C GLU A 11 1.85 -4.82 -16.40
N TYR A 12 1.08 -5.52 -15.57
CA TYR A 12 1.36 -5.61 -14.14
C TYR A 12 2.71 -6.29 -13.88
N ARG A 13 3.02 -7.37 -14.60
CA ARG A 13 4.29 -8.08 -14.47
C ARG A 13 5.47 -7.18 -14.83
N ALA A 14 5.36 -6.37 -15.88
CA ALA A 14 6.40 -5.41 -16.25
C ALA A 14 6.65 -4.40 -15.11
N ALA A 15 5.57 -3.83 -14.55
CA ALA A 15 5.66 -2.89 -13.42
C ALA A 15 6.32 -3.54 -12.19
N TRP A 16 5.96 -4.80 -11.91
CA TRP A 16 6.56 -5.60 -10.85
C TRP A 16 8.06 -5.87 -11.08
N GLN A 17 8.47 -6.16 -12.33
CA GLN A 17 9.90 -6.33 -12.66
C GLN A 17 10.68 -5.03 -12.43
N ALA A 18 10.14 -3.88 -12.84
CA ALA A 18 10.78 -2.60 -12.56
C ALA A 18 10.94 -2.35 -11.04
N LEU A 19 9.93 -2.73 -10.24
CA LEU A 19 10.02 -2.66 -8.78
C LEU A 19 11.10 -3.59 -8.22
N ALA A 20 11.16 -4.84 -8.70
CA ALA A 20 12.15 -5.84 -8.29
C ALA A 20 13.58 -5.39 -8.61
N ASP A 21 13.76 -4.71 -9.75
CA ASP A 21 15.03 -4.09 -10.16
C ASP A 21 15.32 -2.76 -9.46
N GLN A 22 14.52 -2.38 -8.46
CA GLN A 22 14.63 -1.12 -7.69
C GLN A 22 14.47 0.15 -8.57
N ARG A 23 13.91 0.01 -9.77
CA ARG A 23 13.58 1.12 -10.67
C ARG A 23 12.26 1.75 -10.25
N TYR A 24 12.21 2.27 -9.04
CA TYR A 24 10.98 2.72 -8.36
C TYR A 24 10.19 3.78 -9.14
N THR A 25 10.85 4.76 -9.77
CA THR A 25 10.15 5.79 -10.56
C THR A 25 9.45 5.18 -11.77
N GLU A 26 10.11 4.23 -12.44
CA GLU A 26 9.56 3.50 -13.58
C GLU A 26 8.41 2.60 -13.13
N ALA A 27 8.60 1.86 -12.04
CA ALA A 27 7.55 1.02 -11.44
C ALA A 27 6.28 1.83 -11.13
N ILE A 28 6.41 2.99 -10.49
CA ILE A 28 5.29 3.90 -10.20
C ILE A 28 4.55 4.28 -11.48
N GLN A 29 5.28 4.68 -12.53
CA GLN A 29 4.66 5.06 -13.81
C GLN A 29 3.92 3.89 -14.48
N GLN A 30 4.51 2.70 -14.42
CA GLN A 30 3.92 1.50 -15.02
C GLN A 30 2.68 1.04 -14.25
N PHE A 31 2.71 1.00 -12.90
CA PHE A 31 1.53 0.69 -12.09
C PHE A 31 0.40 1.69 -12.29
N ARG A 32 0.69 3.00 -12.39
CA ARG A 32 -0.36 3.99 -12.69
C ARG A 32 -0.96 3.83 -14.08
N THR A 33 -0.13 3.45 -15.05
CA THR A 33 -0.60 3.16 -16.42
C THR A 33 -1.53 1.94 -16.40
N PHE A 34 -1.12 0.87 -15.72
CA PHE A 34 -1.93 -0.32 -15.50
C PHE A 34 -3.29 0.03 -14.87
N GLN A 35 -3.33 0.80 -13.79
CA GLN A 35 -4.57 1.20 -13.12
C GLN A 35 -5.50 2.04 -14.02
N ARG A 36 -4.92 2.96 -14.81
CA ARG A 36 -5.70 3.78 -15.76
C ARG A 36 -6.34 2.95 -16.86
N LYS A 37 -5.63 1.93 -17.35
CA LYS A 37 -6.14 1.02 -18.38
C LYS A 37 -7.11 -0.01 -17.82
N ASN A 38 -6.90 -0.42 -16.57
CA ASN A 38 -7.61 -1.51 -15.91
C ASN A 38 -8.27 -1.05 -14.58
N PRO A 39 -9.18 -0.05 -14.60
CA PRO A 39 -9.71 0.57 -13.38
C PRO A 39 -10.57 -0.36 -12.51
N THR A 40 -11.08 -1.45 -13.08
CA THR A 40 -11.90 -2.46 -12.38
C THR A 40 -11.14 -3.75 -12.08
N SER A 41 -9.83 -3.78 -12.34
CA SER A 41 -9.00 -4.98 -12.14
C SER A 41 -8.98 -5.40 -10.68
N GLU A 42 -8.98 -6.72 -10.45
CA GLU A 42 -8.76 -7.32 -9.13
C GLU A 42 -7.34 -7.06 -8.62
N MET A 43 -6.40 -6.63 -9.47
CA MET A 43 -5.01 -6.31 -9.09
C MET A 43 -4.79 -4.81 -8.88
N ALA A 44 -5.85 -3.99 -8.96
CA ALA A 44 -5.71 -2.53 -8.90
C ALA A 44 -5.31 -2.02 -7.49
N ASP A 45 -5.75 -2.71 -6.43
CA ASP A 45 -5.36 -2.41 -5.05
C ASP A 45 -3.90 -2.83 -4.78
N ASP A 46 -3.49 -3.99 -5.29
CA ASP A 46 -2.10 -4.44 -5.28
C ASP A 46 -1.19 -3.42 -5.97
N ALA A 47 -1.56 -2.99 -7.18
CA ALA A 47 -0.81 -1.97 -7.92
C ALA A 47 -0.72 -0.65 -7.13
N GLN A 48 -1.82 -0.22 -6.50
CA GLN A 48 -1.81 0.98 -5.67
C GLN A 48 -0.88 0.83 -4.46
N PHE A 49 -0.90 -0.33 -3.82
CA PHE A 49 -0.03 -0.65 -2.69
C PHE A 49 1.45 -0.56 -3.10
N TRP A 50 1.81 -1.11 -4.26
CA TRP A 50 3.19 -1.07 -4.75
C TRP A 50 3.66 0.33 -5.15
N ILE A 51 2.77 1.21 -5.58
CA ILE A 51 3.09 2.64 -5.75
C ILE A 51 3.45 3.26 -4.40
N GLY A 52 2.67 2.98 -3.34
CA GLY A 52 2.98 3.41 -1.97
C GLY A 52 4.32 2.89 -1.47
N GLU A 53 4.58 1.58 -1.63
CA GLU A 53 5.86 0.94 -1.27
C GLU A 53 7.05 1.56 -2.01
N SER A 54 6.86 1.90 -3.29
CA SER A 54 7.90 2.53 -4.10
C SER A 54 8.27 3.92 -3.56
N TYR A 55 7.29 4.72 -3.15
CA TYR A 55 7.58 6.01 -2.51
C TYR A 55 8.19 5.85 -1.12
N PHE A 56 7.68 4.90 -0.33
CA PHE A 56 8.21 4.60 0.99
C PHE A 56 9.70 4.23 0.92
N THR A 57 10.05 3.33 0.01
CA THR A 57 11.43 2.85 -0.18
C THR A 57 12.35 3.98 -0.64
N ARG A 58 11.83 4.92 -1.42
CA ARG A 58 12.54 6.14 -1.83
C ARG A 58 12.62 7.22 -0.75
N ARG A 59 12.11 6.96 0.47
CA ARG A 59 12.00 7.91 1.59
C ARG A 59 11.11 9.12 1.30
N ASP A 60 10.25 9.04 0.30
CA ASP A 60 9.20 10.04 0.04
C ASP A 60 7.95 9.67 0.86
N HIS A 61 8.09 9.68 2.18
CA HIS A 61 7.08 9.17 3.11
C HIS A 61 5.77 9.96 3.04
N ASN A 62 5.84 11.27 2.78
CA ASN A 62 4.64 12.10 2.56
C ASN A 62 3.80 11.59 1.39
N ARG A 63 4.44 11.25 0.25
CA ARG A 63 3.69 10.66 -0.86
C ARG A 63 3.25 9.24 -0.55
N ALA A 64 4.09 8.44 0.10
CA ALA A 64 3.71 7.08 0.50
C ALA A 64 2.42 7.05 1.32
N ILE A 65 2.28 7.95 2.30
CA ILE A 65 1.06 8.11 3.12
C ILE A 65 -0.18 8.31 2.25
N LEU A 66 -0.10 9.19 1.26
CA LEU A 66 -1.22 9.47 0.35
C LEU A 66 -1.56 8.25 -0.50
N GLU A 67 -0.56 7.57 -1.05
CA GLU A 67 -0.78 6.42 -1.93
C GLU A 67 -1.30 5.19 -1.17
N PHE A 68 -0.87 4.98 0.09
CA PHE A 68 -1.46 3.94 0.94
C PHE A 68 -2.91 4.24 1.30
N ASN A 69 -3.26 5.52 1.51
CA ASN A 69 -4.66 5.90 1.72
C ASN A 69 -5.54 5.59 0.50
N GLU A 70 -5.00 5.76 -0.72
CA GLU A 70 -5.73 5.42 -1.95
C GLU A 70 -6.04 3.92 -2.05
N VAL A 71 -5.21 3.03 -1.47
CA VAL A 71 -5.51 1.58 -1.41
C VAL A 71 -6.84 1.31 -0.72
N LEU A 72 -7.22 2.12 0.28
CA LEU A 72 -8.44 1.95 1.06
C LEU A 72 -9.72 2.21 0.25
N LYS A 73 -9.61 2.83 -0.92
CA LYS A 73 -10.74 3.07 -1.83
C LYS A 73 -11.18 1.79 -2.57
N TYR A 74 -10.30 0.78 -2.64
CA TYR A 74 -10.57 -0.47 -3.33
C TYR A 74 -11.29 -1.47 -2.42
N ARG A 75 -12.62 -1.57 -2.55
CA ARG A 75 -13.46 -2.43 -1.68
C ARG A 75 -13.31 -3.94 -1.90
N LYS A 76 -12.77 -4.35 -3.06
CA LYS A 76 -12.60 -5.77 -3.42
C LYS A 76 -11.23 -6.32 -3.00
N GLY A 77 -10.31 -5.44 -2.61
CA GLY A 77 -8.93 -5.76 -2.33
C GLY A 77 -8.68 -6.34 -0.94
N ASP A 78 -7.57 -7.07 -0.80
CA ASP A 78 -7.10 -7.60 0.49
C ASP A 78 -5.93 -6.80 1.08
N LYS A 79 -5.47 -5.76 0.37
CA LYS A 79 -4.31 -4.96 0.77
C LYS A 79 -4.61 -3.87 1.79
N ALA A 80 -5.88 -3.59 2.10
CA ALA A 80 -6.22 -2.52 3.02
C ALA A 80 -5.54 -2.63 4.41
N PRO A 81 -5.47 -3.80 5.08
CA PRO A 81 -4.73 -3.92 6.34
C PRO A 81 -3.23 -3.70 6.17
N ALA A 82 -2.63 -4.18 5.08
CA ALA A 82 -1.21 -3.97 4.80
C ALA A 82 -0.91 -2.48 4.53
N ALA A 83 -1.76 -1.82 3.75
CA ALA A 83 -1.63 -0.39 3.46
C ALA A 83 -1.74 0.47 4.71
N LEU A 84 -2.67 0.18 5.63
CA LEU A 84 -2.78 0.90 6.90
C LEU A 84 -1.52 0.75 7.76
N LEU A 85 -0.95 -0.46 7.85
CA LEU A 85 0.28 -0.67 8.62
C LEU A 85 1.44 0.15 8.04
N ARG A 86 1.62 0.07 6.71
CA ARG A 86 2.69 0.81 6.01
C ARG A 86 2.46 2.32 6.04
N GLN A 87 1.21 2.77 6.01
CA GLN A 87 0.86 4.18 6.21
C GLN A 87 1.25 4.66 7.61
N ALA A 88 0.97 3.89 8.66
CA ALA A 88 1.38 4.23 10.01
C ALA A 88 2.91 4.28 10.13
N GLU A 89 3.63 3.30 9.57
CA GLU A 89 5.08 3.34 9.50
C GLU A 89 5.60 4.59 8.79
N ALA A 90 4.97 5.01 7.69
CA ALA A 90 5.35 6.23 6.99
C ALA A 90 5.12 7.50 7.83
N PHE A 91 4.04 7.54 8.63
CA PHE A 91 3.82 8.61 9.60
C PHE A 91 4.90 8.63 10.69
N VAL A 92 5.35 7.46 11.16
CA VAL A 92 6.47 7.35 12.12
C VAL A 92 7.77 7.90 11.52
N GLU A 93 8.07 7.58 10.27
CA GLU A 93 9.29 8.06 9.59
C GLU A 93 9.34 9.59 9.44
N ILE A 94 8.19 10.26 9.33
CA ILE A 94 8.13 11.74 9.34
C ILE A 94 7.98 12.35 10.74
N GLY A 95 8.00 11.53 11.79
CA GLY A 95 7.90 11.95 13.19
C GLY A 95 6.47 12.20 13.68
N ASP A 96 5.45 11.96 12.87
CA ASP A 96 4.05 12.13 13.27
C ASP A 96 3.51 10.88 13.97
N LYS A 97 3.87 10.76 15.25
CA LYS A 97 3.40 9.66 16.09
C LYS A 97 1.90 9.73 16.36
N THR A 98 1.29 10.91 16.28
CA THR A 98 -0.14 11.09 16.57
C THR A 98 -0.97 10.40 15.49
N ASP A 99 -0.71 10.73 14.23
CA ASP A 99 -1.42 10.13 13.10
C ASP A 99 -1.04 8.65 12.95
N ALA A 100 0.22 8.27 13.18
CA ALA A 100 0.61 6.86 13.21
C ALA A 100 -0.26 6.05 14.18
N ARG A 101 -0.46 6.53 15.41
CA ARG A 101 -1.33 5.87 16.41
C ARG A 101 -2.77 5.75 15.93
N LEU A 102 -3.32 6.81 15.34
CA LEU A 102 -4.69 6.81 14.81
C LEU A 102 -4.87 5.76 13.71
N ILE A 103 -3.91 5.66 12.78
CA ILE A 103 -3.94 4.69 11.70
C ILE A 103 -3.80 3.24 12.22
N LEU A 104 -2.91 3.00 13.18
CA LEU A 104 -2.76 1.68 13.81
C LEU A 104 -4.03 1.26 14.55
N GLN A 105 -4.67 2.18 15.28
CA GLN A 105 -5.92 1.90 15.97
C GLN A 105 -7.05 1.60 14.97
N LYS A 106 -7.11 2.33 13.85
CA LYS A 106 -8.03 2.07 12.75
C LYS A 106 -7.81 0.66 12.18
N LEU A 107 -6.57 0.26 11.93
CA LEU A 107 -6.25 -1.11 11.46
C LEU A 107 -6.77 -2.18 12.43
N ILE A 108 -6.50 -2.02 13.73
CA ILE A 108 -6.92 -2.98 14.76
C ILE A 108 -8.45 -3.07 14.85
N ASN A 109 -9.15 -1.95 14.71
CA ASN A 109 -10.61 -1.89 14.84
C ASN A 109 -11.33 -2.38 13.57
N ASP A 110 -10.89 -1.95 12.40
CA ASP A 110 -11.56 -2.24 11.12
C ASP A 110 -11.21 -3.64 10.61
N TYR A 111 -10.01 -4.15 10.92
CA TYR A 111 -9.48 -5.42 10.42
C TYR A 111 -8.94 -6.34 11.54
N PRO A 112 -9.74 -6.64 12.59
CA PRO A 112 -9.27 -7.32 13.80
C PRO A 112 -8.74 -8.75 13.58
N ASN A 113 -9.09 -9.38 12.47
CA ASN A 113 -8.65 -10.74 12.11
C ASN A 113 -7.50 -10.75 11.08
N SER A 114 -6.99 -9.59 10.67
CA SER A 114 -5.90 -9.52 9.71
C SER A 114 -4.55 -9.87 10.36
N ARG A 115 -3.62 -10.43 9.59
CA ARG A 115 -2.28 -10.79 10.08
C ARG A 115 -1.49 -9.57 10.60
N GLN A 116 -1.79 -8.38 10.08
CA GLN A 116 -1.13 -7.12 10.44
C GLN A 116 -1.53 -6.59 11.82
N VAL A 117 -2.58 -7.12 12.45
CA VAL A 117 -3.04 -6.65 13.78
C VAL A 117 -1.97 -6.86 14.84
N LYS A 118 -1.20 -7.96 14.75
CA LYS A 118 -0.14 -8.24 15.70
C LYS A 118 0.93 -7.15 15.63
N ASP A 119 1.46 -6.90 14.44
CA ASP A 119 2.49 -5.88 14.20
C ASP A 119 1.98 -4.49 14.57
N ALA A 120 0.73 -4.18 14.23
CA ALA A 120 0.12 -2.90 14.58
C ALA A 120 0.03 -2.67 16.09
N ARG A 121 -0.30 -3.71 16.87
CA ARG A 121 -0.34 -3.62 18.34
C ARG A 121 1.05 -3.42 18.93
N GLU A 122 2.04 -4.14 18.42
CA GLU A 122 3.44 -4.01 18.85
C GLU A 122 3.96 -2.60 18.57
N GLN A 123 3.74 -2.09 17.36
CA GLN A 123 4.13 -0.74 17.00
C GLN A 123 3.40 0.31 17.85
N LEU A 124 2.09 0.16 18.08
CA LEU A 124 1.32 1.10 18.90
C LEU A 124 1.84 1.19 20.35
N GLN A 125 2.29 0.07 20.92
CA GLN A 125 2.94 0.04 22.23
C GLN A 125 4.29 0.77 22.21
N SER A 126 5.09 0.56 21.16
CA SER A 126 6.41 1.17 21.00
C SER A 126 6.36 2.71 20.89
N LEU A 127 5.25 3.26 20.38
CA LEU A 127 5.09 4.70 20.20
C LEU A 127 4.90 5.45 21.54
N GLY A 128 4.64 4.74 22.63
CA GLY A 128 4.32 5.35 23.93
C GLY A 128 2.94 6.02 23.92
N ARG A 129 2.40 6.33 25.11
CA ARG A 129 1.11 7.03 25.23
C ARG A 129 1.22 8.49 24.85
#